data_AF-A0A7G6ABN5-F1
#
_entry.id   AF-A0A7G6ABN5-F1
#
_cell.length_a   1.000
_cell.length_b   1.000
_cell.length_c   1.000
_cell.angle_alpha   90.00
_cell.angle_beta   90.00
_cell.angle_gamma   90.00
#
_symmetry.space_group_name_H-M   'P 1'
#
loop_
_entity.id
_entity.type
_entity.pdbx_description
1 polymer ?
#
loop_
_entity_poly.entity_id
_entity_poly.type
_entity_poly.pdbx_seq_one_letter_code
_entity_poly.pdbx_strand_id
1 'polypeptide(L)'
;MDTKKKNREHISALADGALPKEDLELASLALRTDDGQQAWEVYHRIGDTLRAQASIDLSPGFSERLAARLAAEPLHGQRAGSLEAELGAPAALVRIVAIVLTQAS
;
A
#
# COMPACT_ATOMS: atom_id res chain seq x y z
N MET A 1 -20.30 -10.88 21.13
CA MET A 1 -19.51 -9.74 20.62
C MET A 1 -20.01 -9.41 19.23
N ASP A 2 -20.18 -8.14 18.91
CA ASP A 2 -20.66 -7.72 17.59
C ASP A 2 -19.64 -8.08 16.50
N THR A 3 -20.07 -8.80 15.46
CA THR A 3 -19.19 -9.30 14.38
C THR A 3 -18.50 -8.16 13.64
N LYS A 4 -19.21 -7.05 13.43
CA LYS A 4 -18.65 -5.86 12.79
C LYS A 4 -17.54 -5.26 13.65
N LYS A 5 -17.73 -5.18 14.96
CA LYS A 5 -16.67 -4.76 15.90
C LYS A 5 -15.44 -5.65 15.80
N LYS A 6 -15.60 -6.98 15.82
CA LYS A 6 -14.48 -7.94 15.74
C LYS A 6 -13.69 -7.79 14.42
N ASN A 7 -14.40 -7.61 13.31
CA ASN A 7 -13.79 -7.38 12.01
C ASN A 7 -12.93 -6.11 11.99
N ARG A 8 -13.44 -5.02 12.57
CA ARG A 8 -12.69 -3.75 12.65
C ARG A 8 -11.47 -3.83 13.57
N GLU A 9 -11.53 -4.63 14.63
CA GLU A 9 -10.36 -4.91 15.48
C GLU A 9 -9.26 -5.65 14.70
N HIS A 10 -9.62 -6.68 13.91
CA HIS A 10 -8.65 -7.37 13.05
C HIS A 10 -8.06 -6.43 12.00
N ILE A 11 -8.87 -5.57 11.39
CA ILE A 11 -8.40 -4.59 10.39
C ILE A 11 -7.46 -3.57 11.04
N SER A 12 -7.75 -3.09 12.25
CA SER A 12 -6.86 -2.20 13.00
C SER A 12 -5.53 -2.88 13.29
N ALA A 13 -5.56 -4.11 13.83
CA ALA A 13 -4.35 -4.86 14.13
C ALA A 13 -3.52 -5.13 12.87
N LEU A 14 -4.17 -5.39 11.72
CA LEU A 14 -3.48 -5.55 10.44
C LEU A 14 -2.82 -4.25 9.97
N ALA A 15 -3.54 -3.12 10.05
CA ALA A 15 -3.01 -1.81 9.65
C ALA A 15 -1.79 -1.38 10.47
N ASP A 16 -1.77 -1.73 11.76
CA ASP A 16 -0.66 -1.42 12.68
C ASP A 16 0.48 -2.46 12.63
N GLY A 17 0.36 -3.53 11.82
CA GLY A 17 1.34 -4.63 11.78
C GLY A 17 1.37 -5.49 13.05
N ALA A 18 0.34 -5.39 13.90
CA ALA A 18 0.20 -6.09 15.17
C ALA A 18 -0.66 -7.37 15.09
N LEU A 19 -1.12 -7.75 13.89
CA LEU A 19 -1.99 -8.91 13.70
C LEU A 19 -1.20 -10.24 13.87
N PRO A 20 -1.68 -11.17 14.72
CA PRO A 20 -1.16 -12.54 14.77
C PRO A 20 -1.31 -13.26 13.43
N LYS A 21 -0.40 -14.17 13.09
CA LYS A 21 -0.41 -14.86 11.79
C LYS A 21 -1.66 -15.73 11.62
N GLU A 22 -2.14 -16.32 12.70
CA GLU A 22 -3.36 -17.14 12.75
C GLU A 22 -4.63 -16.37 12.39
N ASP A 23 -4.63 -15.05 12.56
CA ASP A 23 -5.79 -14.19 12.30
C ASP A 23 -5.79 -13.58 10.90
N LEU A 24 -4.75 -13.84 10.08
CA LEU A 24 -4.59 -13.23 8.75
C LEU A 24 -5.75 -13.55 7.81
N GLU A 25 -6.24 -14.79 7.82
CA GLU A 25 -7.37 -15.22 7.00
C GLU A 25 -8.67 -14.50 7.40
N LEU A 26 -8.88 -14.29 8.70
CA LEU A 26 -10.05 -13.57 9.22
C LEU A 26 -9.99 -12.09 8.86
N ALA A 27 -8.83 -11.45 8.99
CA ALA A 27 -8.62 -10.07 8.56
C ALA A 27 -8.82 -9.92 7.04
N SER A 28 -8.34 -10.89 6.26
CA SER A 28 -8.51 -10.92 4.80
C SER A 28 -9.98 -11.05 4.41
N LEU A 29 -10.76 -11.89 5.11
CA LEU A 29 -12.20 -11.98 4.90
C LEU A 29 -12.93 -10.67 5.28
N ALA A 30 -12.54 -10.04 6.38
CA ALA A 30 -13.11 -8.77 6.81
C ALA A 30 -12.86 -7.65 5.78
N LEU A 31 -11.67 -7.61 5.17
CA LEU A 31 -11.30 -6.66 4.11
C LEU A 31 -12.12 -6.80 2.82
N ARG A 32 -12.77 -7.94 2.60
CA ARG A 32 -13.62 -8.15 1.41
C ARG A 32 -15.01 -7.52 1.53
N THR A 33 -15.32 -6.88 2.66
CA THR A 33 -16.57 -6.16 2.90
C THR A 33 -16.40 -4.67 2.70
N ASP A 34 -17.48 -3.97 2.32
CA ASP A 34 -17.45 -2.51 2.13
C ASP A 34 -17.05 -1.77 3.42
N ASP A 35 -17.58 -2.19 4.58
CA ASP A 35 -17.20 -1.61 5.88
C ASP A 35 -15.73 -1.85 6.20
N GLY A 36 -15.20 -3.03 5.82
CA GLY A 36 -13.80 -3.37 6.03
C GLY A 36 -12.85 -2.53 5.18
N GLN A 37 -13.17 -2.32 3.90
CA GLN A 37 -12.41 -1.43 3.02
C GLN A 37 -12.44 0.01 3.53
N GLN A 38 -13.62 0.50 3.92
CA GLN A 38 -13.76 1.84 4.51
C GLN A 38 -12.96 1.98 5.81
N ALA A 39 -12.98 0.97 6.69
CA ALA A 39 -12.19 0.97 7.91
C ALA A 39 -10.69 0.99 7.63
N TRP A 40 -10.23 0.18 6.66
CA TRP A 40 -8.84 0.13 6.23
C TRP A 40 -8.31 1.49 5.76
N GLU A 41 -9.05 2.17 4.88
CA GLU A 41 -8.70 3.49 4.38
C GLU A 41 -8.61 4.53 5.51
N VAL A 42 -9.61 4.54 6.40
CA VAL A 42 -9.64 5.49 7.53
C VAL A 42 -8.46 5.26 8.47
N TYR A 43 -8.16 4.01 8.82
CA TYR A 43 -7.06 3.70 9.75
C TYR A 43 -5.69 4.05 9.15
N HIS A 44 -5.46 3.76 7.87
CA HIS A 44 -4.22 4.18 7.18
C HIS A 44 -4.10 5.69 7.12
N ARG A 45 -5.18 6.41 6.79
CA ARG A 45 -5.17 7.87 6.74
C ARG A 45 -4.83 8.51 8.08
N ILE A 46 -5.34 7.96 9.19
CA ILE A 46 -4.98 8.40 10.54
C ILE A 46 -3.49 8.17 10.77
N GLY A 47 -2.98 6.97 10.46
CA GLY A 47 -1.56 6.65 10.59
C GLY A 47 -0.66 7.56 9.76
N ASP A 48 -1.04 7.87 8.53
CA ASP A 48 -0.29 8.77 7.64
C ASP A 48 -0.28 10.20 8.18
N THR A 49 -1.40 10.68 8.71
CA THR A 49 -1.49 12.01 9.33
C THR A 49 -0.59 12.13 10.57
N LEU A 50 -0.49 11.05 11.35
CA LEU A 50 0.40 11.01 12.51
C LEU A 50 1.88 10.94 12.11
N ARG A 51 2.23 10.15 11.10
CA ARG A 51 3.61 10.01 10.60
C ARG A 51 4.11 11.23 9.84
N ALA A 52 3.24 11.93 9.11
CA ALA A 52 3.62 13.14 8.37
C ALA A 52 4.15 14.26 9.28
N GLN A 53 3.79 14.24 10.57
CA GLN A 53 4.30 15.20 11.56
C GLN A 53 5.70 14.82 12.06
N ALA A 54 6.13 13.58 11.88
CA ALA A 54 7.46 13.11 12.22
C ALA A 54 8.39 13.27 11.01
N SER A 55 9.05 14.43 10.90
CA SER A 55 10.09 14.61 9.88
C SER A 55 11.37 13.89 10.30
N ILE A 56 11.78 12.88 9.53
CA ILE A 56 13.09 12.23 9.65
C ILE A 56 13.94 12.68 8.48
N ASP A 57 15.11 13.23 8.75
CA ASP A 57 16.03 13.65 7.70
C ASP A 57 16.71 12.42 7.08
N LEU A 58 16.63 12.29 5.76
CA LEU A 58 17.20 11.16 5.03
C LEU A 58 18.63 11.50 4.58
N SER A 59 19.49 10.49 4.47
CA SER A 59 20.84 10.70 3.93
C SER A 59 20.77 11.29 2.52
N PRO A 60 21.68 12.20 2.13
CA PRO A 60 21.77 12.69 0.76
C PRO A 60 21.83 11.54 -0.26
N GLY A 61 21.13 11.70 -1.38
CA GLY A 61 21.11 10.70 -2.44
C GLY A 61 20.29 9.44 -2.14
N PHE A 62 19.54 9.38 -1.03
CA PHE A 62 18.79 8.18 -0.65
C PHE A 62 17.75 7.79 -1.71
N SER A 63 16.96 8.76 -2.19
CA SER A 63 15.89 8.54 -3.15
C SER A 63 16.42 7.99 -4.48
N GLU A 64 17.56 8.49 -4.95
CA GLU A 64 18.21 8.03 -6.18
C GLU A 64 18.70 6.59 -6.04
N ARG A 65 19.32 6.25 -4.89
CA ARG A 65 19.75 4.86 -4.63
C ARG A 65 18.57 3.91 -4.49
N LEU A 66 17.47 4.36 -3.87
CA LEU A 66 16.24 3.58 -3.74
C LEU A 66 15.61 3.33 -5.13
N ALA A 67 15.47 4.39 -5.94
CA ALA A 67 14.92 4.29 -7.29
C ALA A 67 15.77 3.37 -8.19
N ALA A 68 17.10 3.48 -8.16
CA ALA A 68 17.99 2.61 -8.92
C ALA A 68 17.88 1.13 -8.52
N ARG A 69 17.69 0.85 -7.21
CA ARG A 69 17.46 -0.51 -6.71
C ARG A 69 16.11 -1.07 -7.16
N LEU A 70 15.03 -0.30 -7.00
CA LEU A 70 13.69 -0.69 -7.45
C LEU A 70 13.63 -0.96 -8.96
N ALA A 71 14.34 -0.16 -9.76
CA ALA A 71 14.41 -0.37 -11.21
C ALA A 71 15.18 -1.65 -11.61
N ALA A 72 16.07 -2.14 -10.74
CA ALA A 72 16.80 -3.38 -10.96
C ALA A 72 16.05 -4.63 -10.45
N GLU A 73 14.95 -4.46 -9.71
CA GLU A 73 14.14 -5.58 -9.23
C GLU A 73 13.32 -6.20 -10.37
N PRO A 74 13.21 -7.54 -10.44
CA PRO A 74 12.37 -8.19 -11.43
C PRO A 74 10.90 -7.83 -11.18
N LEU A 75 10.17 -7.49 -12.25
CA LEU A 75 8.73 -7.24 -12.17
C LEU A 75 8.03 -8.51 -11.66
N HIS A 76 7.35 -8.42 -10.52
CA HIS A 76 6.64 -9.56 -9.95
C HIS A 76 5.41 -9.85 -10.82
N GLY A 77 5.42 -11.01 -11.50
CA GLY A 77 4.60 -11.33 -12.66
C GLY A 77 3.08 -11.49 -12.47
N GLN A 78 2.49 -11.04 -11.37
CA GLN A 78 1.05 -11.22 -11.14
C GLN A 78 0.19 -10.04 -11.61
N ARG A 79 0.77 -8.84 -11.80
CA ARG A 79 0.08 -7.66 -12.35
C ARG A 79 0.47 -7.32 -13.79
N ALA A 80 1.54 -7.92 -14.31
CA ALA A 80 1.97 -7.73 -15.69
C ALA A 80 0.99 -8.37 -16.69
N GLY A 81 0.45 -9.55 -16.39
CA GLY A 81 -0.51 -10.23 -17.27
C GLY A 81 -1.84 -9.48 -17.43
N SER A 82 -2.29 -8.74 -16.40
CA SER A 82 -3.52 -7.96 -16.45
C SER A 82 -3.37 -6.63 -17.20
N LEU A 83 -2.18 -6.02 -17.14
CA LEU A 83 -1.93 -4.72 -17.77
C LEU A 83 -1.54 -4.86 -19.25
N GLU A 84 -0.85 -5.93 -19.64
CA GLU A 84 -0.54 -6.22 -21.05
C GLU A 84 -1.79 -6.61 -21.86
N ALA A 85 -2.80 -7.20 -21.21
CA ALA A 85 -4.07 -7.52 -21.86
C ALA A 85 -4.93 -6.28 -22.16
N GLU A 86 -4.80 -5.21 -21.36
CA GLU A 86 -5.56 -3.97 -21.48
C GLU A 86 -4.83 -2.87 -22.28
N LEU A 87 -3.50 -2.91 -22.38
CA LEU A 87 -2.71 -1.91 -23.07
C LEU A 87 -1.77 -2.57 -24.08
N GLY A 88 -2.27 -2.72 -25.31
CA GLY A 88 -1.45 -3.17 -26.45
C GLY A 88 -0.19 -2.31 -26.62
N ALA A 89 0.97 -2.96 -26.47
CA ALA A 89 2.32 -2.51 -26.86
C ALA A 89 2.93 -1.28 -26.11
N PRO A 90 4.28 -1.19 -26.06
CA PRO A 90 5.01 -0.82 -24.85
C PRO A 90 5.37 0.67 -24.80
N ALA A 91 4.41 1.53 -24.46
CA ALA A 91 4.72 2.95 -24.22
C ALA A 91 4.18 3.48 -22.88
N ALA A 92 3.43 2.68 -22.12
CA ALA A 92 2.73 3.17 -20.93
C ALA A 92 3.46 2.95 -19.59
N LEU A 93 4.67 2.36 -19.58
CA LEU A 93 5.36 2.01 -18.32
C LEU A 93 5.97 3.22 -17.57
N VAL A 94 5.82 4.44 -18.08
CA VAL A 94 6.37 5.66 -17.45
C VAL A 94 5.40 6.30 -16.43
N ARG A 95 4.13 5.88 -16.39
CA ARG A 95 3.09 6.71 -15.74
C ARG A 95 2.88 6.53 -14.24
N ILE A 96 3.39 5.47 -13.60
CA ILE A 96 3.22 5.29 -12.14
C ILE A 96 4.34 6.00 -11.35
N VAL A 97 5.55 6.14 -11.91
CA VAL A 97 6.63 6.92 -11.27
C VAL A 97 6.40 8.44 -11.38
N ALA A 98 5.71 8.91 -12.42
CA ALA A 98 5.51 10.34 -12.66
C ALA A 98 4.58 11.04 -11.64
N ILE A 99 3.66 10.32 -11.00
CA ILE A 99 2.71 10.92 -10.04
C ILE A 99 3.42 11.30 -8.72
N VAL A 100 4.46 10.57 -8.31
CA VAL A 100 5.21 10.87 -7.08
C VAL A 100 6.17 12.05 -7.26
N LEU A 101 6.65 12.33 -8.48
CA LEU A 101 7.61 13.42 -8.74
C LEU A 101 6.97 14.76 -9.12
N THR A 102 5.68 14.81 -9.46
CA THR A 102 5.03 16.07 -9.93
C THR A 102 4.47 16.93 -8.78
N GLN A 103 4.40 16.42 -7.55
CA GLN A 103 3.90 17.19 -6.38
C GLN A 103 5.00 17.84 -5.54
N ALA A 104 6.23 17.93 -6.07
CA ALA A 104 7.39 18.53 -5.40
C ALA A 104 7.98 19.71 -6.20
N SER A 105 7.13 20.54 -6.82
CA SER A 105 7.54 21.80 -7.47
C SER A 105 6.66 22.96 -7.03
#